data_AF-A0A397GH54-F1
#
_entry.id   AF-A0A397GH54-F1
#
_cell.length_a   1.000
_cell.length_b   1.000
_cell.length_c   1.000
_cell.angle_alpha   90.00
_cell.angle_beta   90.00
_cell.angle_gamma   90.00
#
_symmetry.space_group_name_H-M   'P 1'
#
loop_
_entity.id
_entity.type
_entity.pdbx_description
1 polymer ?
#
loop_
_entity_poly.entity_id
_entity_poly.type
_entity_poly.pdbx_seq_one_letter_code
_entity_poly.pdbx_strand_id
1 'polypeptide(L)' 'MTRLCPECNQEYNNYWCKLCGSTRFKNDFDKWTSGNVTIGKFMILINQLEKFENESEKLVVLEIK' A
#
# COMPACT_ATOMS: atom_id res chain seq x y z
N MET A 1 16.50 -20.15 -10.35
CA MET A 1 15.91 -20.75 -9.14
C MET A 1 14.85 -19.80 -8.63
N THR A 2 13.58 -20.15 -8.83
CA THR A 2 12.42 -19.46 -8.25
C THR A 2 12.35 -19.80 -6.77
N ARG A 3 12.09 -18.80 -5.92
CA ARG A 3 11.87 -18.99 -4.49
C ARG A 3 10.39 -18.78 -4.19
N LEU A 4 9.85 -19.58 -3.28
CA LEU A 4 8.50 -19.39 -2.75
C LEU A 4 8.54 -18.37 -1.62
N CYS A 5 7.62 -17.42 -1.65
CA CYS A 5 7.46 -16.43 -0.59
C CYS A 5 6.91 -17.13 0.66
N PRO A 6 7.53 -16.98 1.84
CA PRO A 6 7.04 -17.62 3.06
C PRO A 6 5.71 -17.06 3.57
N GLU A 7 5.28 -15.90 3.06
CA GLU A 7 4.06 -15.22 3.49
C GLU A 7 2.84 -15.61 2.66
N CYS A 8 3.01 -15.76 1.34
CA CYS A 8 1.90 -16.02 0.41
C CYS A 8 2.06 -17.30 -0.40
N ASN A 9 3.15 -18.05 -0.22
CA ASN A 9 3.50 -19.26 -0.96
C ASN A 9 3.53 -19.10 -2.49
N GLN A 10 3.61 -17.87 -3.00
CA GLN A 10 3.78 -17.61 -4.43
C GLN A 10 5.26 -17.54 -4.82
N GLU A 11 5.56 -17.92 -6.06
CA GLU A 11 6.90 -17.75 -6.63
C GLU A 11 7.24 -16.26 -6.76
N TYR A 12 8.49 -15.91 -6.41
CA TYR A 12 9.00 -14.57 -6.62
C TYR A 12 10.45 -14.56 -7.08
N ASN A 13 10.84 -13.45 -7.70
CA ASN A 13 12.21 -13.21 -8.14
C ASN A 13 13.04 -12.94 -6.88
N ASN A 14 13.92 -13.89 -6.52
CA ASN A 14 14.78 -14.07 -5.32
C ASN A 14 15.14 -12.92 -4.36
N TYR A 15 14.86 -11.67 -4.72
CA TYR A 15 15.08 -10.47 -3.95
C TYR A 15 13.83 -9.98 -3.22
N TRP A 16 12.64 -10.10 -3.84
CA TRP A 16 11.42 -9.55 -3.22
C TRP A 16 10.13 -10.17 -3.74
N CYS A 17 9.19 -10.47 -2.84
CA CYS A 17 7.83 -10.84 -3.23
C CYS A 17 7.04 -9.57 -3.53
N LYS A 18 6.69 -9.35 -4.80
CA LYS A 18 6.01 -8.13 -5.24
C LYS A 18 4.69 -7.89 -4.49
N LEU A 19 3.91 -8.95 -4.32
CA LEU A 19 2.61 -8.87 -3.64
C LEU A 19 2.79 -8.51 -2.17
N CYS A 20 3.54 -9.32 -1.42
CA CYS A 20 3.76 -9.12 0.01
C CYS A 20 4.47 -7.80 0.32
N GLY A 21 5.47 -7.42 -0.47
CA GLY A 21 6.17 -6.15 -0.33
C GLY A 21 5.24 -4.95 -0.53
N SER A 22 4.37 -5.01 -1.56
CA SER A 22 3.38 -3.95 -1.79
C SER A 22 2.34 -3.87 -0.67
N THR A 23 1.84 -5.01 -0.19
CA THR A 23 0.88 -5.06 0.93
C THR A 23 1.47 -4.51 2.21
N ARG A 24 2.69 -4.93 2.58
CA ARG A 24 3.39 -4.39 3.76
C ARG A 24 3.63 -2.90 3.64
N PHE A 25 4.11 -2.44 2.47
CA PHE A 25 4.35 -1.02 2.23
C PHE A 25 3.06 -0.19 2.36
N LYS A 26 1.93 -0.65 1.81
CA LYS A 26 0.63 0.00 1.99
C LYS A 26 0.19 0.03 3.45
N ASN A 27 0.36 -1.07 4.18
CA ASN A 27 -0.07 -1.16 5.59
C ASN A 27 0.78 -0.30 6.54
N ASP A 28 2.08 -0.16 6.24
CA ASP A 28 3.00 0.66 7.03
C ASP A 28 3.17 2.09 6.45
N PHE A 29 2.38 2.45 5.44
CA PHE A 29 2.43 3.75 4.79
C PHE A 29 2.16 4.89 5.78
N ASP A 30 1.22 4.68 6.71
CA ASP A 30 0.89 5.60 7.81
C ASP A 30 2.04 5.82 8.80
N LYS A 31 3.02 4.91 8.82
CA LYS A 31 4.17 4.94 9.74
C LYS A 31 5.46 5.37 9.04
N TRP A 32 5.38 5.77 7.78
CA TRP A 32 6.56 6.07 6.98
C TRP A 32 7.33 7.28 7.52
N THR A 33 8.62 7.07 7.80
CA THR A 33 9.55 8.13 8.24
C THR A 33 10.82 8.08 7.39
N SER A 34 10.91 8.92 6.36
CA SER A 34 12.09 8.97 5.46
C SER A 34 13.30 9.70 6.04
N GLY A 35 13.19 10.27 7.25
CA GLY A 35 14.14 11.26 7.77
C GLY A 35 14.14 12.60 7.00
N ASN A 36 13.42 12.67 5.87
CA ASN A 36 13.22 13.86 5.08
C ASN A 36 11.79 14.36 5.29
N VAL A 37 11.66 15.49 6.01
CA VAL A 37 10.36 16.07 6.40
C VAL A 37 9.46 16.33 5.19
N THR A 38 10.02 16.76 4.06
CA THR A 38 9.28 17.06 2.84
C THR A 38 8.67 15.78 2.25
N ILE A 39 9.48 14.73 2.10
CA ILE A 39 9.02 13.43 1.60
C ILE A 39 7.98 12.81 2.56
N GLY A 40 8.20 12.93 3.87
CA GLY A 40 7.24 12.46 4.88
C GLY A 40 5.87 13.16 4.74
N LYS A 41 5.86 14.49 4.58
CA LYS A 41 4.63 15.25 4.33
C LYS A 41 3.93 14.83 3.05
N PHE A 42 4.67 14.67 1.95
CA PHE A 42 4.10 14.19 0.68
C PHE A 42 3.48 12.80 0.82
N MET A 43 4.17 11.87 1.52
CA MET A 43 3.66 10.52 1.76
C MET A 43 2.32 10.54 2.51
N ILE A 44 2.23 11.32 3.59
CA ILE A 44 1.00 11.47 4.39
C ILE A 44 -0.14 12.06 3.55
N LEU A 45 0.14 13.06 2.71
CA LEU A 45 -0.87 13.68 1.85
C LEU A 45 -1.42 12.69 0.82
N ILE A 46 -0.56 11.90 0.16
CA ILE A 46 -0.98 10.89 -0.81
C ILE A 46 -1.93 9.88 -0.15
N ASN A 47 -1.61 9.43 1.06
CA ASN A 47 -2.47 8.51 1.81
C ASN A 47 -3.87 9.09 2.10
N GLN A 48 -3.94 10.38 2.46
CA GLN A 48 -5.22 11.04 2.74
C GLN A 48 -6.08 11.13 1.49
N LEU A 49 -5.48 11.40 0.33
CA LEU A 49 -6.19 11.42 -0.96
C LEU A 49 -6.72 10.03 -1.32
N GLU A 50 -5.91 8.98 -1.20
CA GLU A 50 -6.38 7.60 -1.44
C GLU A 50 -7.55 7.23 -0.51
N LYS A 51 -7.51 7.62 0.77
CA LYS A 51 -8.62 7.37 1.72
C LYS A 51 -9.89 8.09 1.27
N PHE A 52 -9.78 9.36 0.87
CA PHE A 52 -10.91 10.14 0.39
C PHE A 52 -11.54 9.53 -0.87
N GLU A 53 -10.73 9.13 -1.85
CA GLU A 53 -11.21 8.49 -3.08
C GLU A 53 -11.97 7.20 -2.79
N ASN A 54 -11.40 6.30 -1.98
CA ASN A 54 -12.05 5.04 -1.59
C ASN A 54 -13.37 5.26 -0.84
N GLU A 55 -13.43 6.27 0.03
CA GLU A 55 -14.65 6.59 0.78
C GLU A 55 -15.73 7.18 -0.14
N SER A 56 -15.35 8.07 -1.06
CA SER A 56 -16.26 8.60 -2.07
C SER A 56 -16.82 7.51 -2.99
N GLU A 57 -15.99 6.55 -3.42
CA GLU A 57 -16.43 5.42 -4.24
C GLU A 57 -17.43 4.55 -3.49
N LYS A 58 -17.19 4.29 -2.19
CA LYS A 58 -18.12 3.54 -1.34
C LYS A 58 -19.47 4.25 -1.19
N LEU A 59 -19.48 5.57 -1.03
CA LEU A 59 -20.70 6.38 -0.99
C LEU A 59 -21.47 6.28 -2.30
N VAL A 60 -20.79 6.44 -3.44
CA VAL A 60 -21.41 6.29 -4.78
C VAL A 60 -22.02 4.91 -4.95
N VAL A 61 -21.32 3.84 -4.54
CA VAL A 61 -21.84 2.47 -4.61
C VAL A 61 -23.06 2.24 -3.70
N LEU A 62 -23.14 2.92 -2.55
CA LEU A 62 -24.28 2.85 -1.64
C LEU A 62 -25.49 3.61 -2.17
N GLU A 63 -25.29 4.72 -2.87
CA GLU A 63 -26.37 5.54 -3.46
C GLU A 63 -27.03 4.88 -4.69
N ILE A 64 -26.35 3.92 -5.32
CA ILE A 64 -26.84 3.19 -6.50
C ILE A 64 -27.57 1.88 -6.11
N LYS A 65 -27.59 1.49 -4.82
CA LYS A 65 -28.30 0.32 -4.30
C LYS A 65 -29.64 0.67 -3.68
#